data_AF-A0AAE1DRR7-F1
#
_entry.id   AF-A0AAE1DRR7-F1
#
_cell.length_a   1.000
_cell.length_b   1.000
_cell.length_c   1.000
_cell.angle_alpha   90.00
_cell.angle_beta   90.00
_cell.angle_gamma   90.00
#
_symmetry.space_group_name_H-M   'P 1'
#
loop_
_entity.id
_entity.type
_entity.pdbx_description
1 polymer ?
#
loop_
_entity_poly.entity_id
_entity_poly.type
_entity_poly.pdbx_seq_one_letter_code
_entity_poly.pdbx_strand_id
1 'polypeptide(L)'
;MAVLMGHGEENTDVSNMAVLMGHGEENTDVSNMAVLMGHGEENTDVSNMAVLMGHGEENTDVSNMAVLMGHGEENTDVSNMAVLMGHGEENTDVSNMAVLMGHGEENTDVSNMAVYSR
;
A
#
# COMPACT_ATOMS: atom_id res chain seq x y z
N MET A 1 10.05 15.70 8.39
CA MET A 1 9.85 14.57 7.48
C MET A 1 11.08 13.70 7.60
N ALA A 2 10.90 12.47 8.06
CA ALA A 2 12.01 11.54 8.28
C ALA A 2 12.18 10.59 7.08
N VAL A 3 13.36 9.99 6.99
CA VAL A 3 13.67 8.93 6.04
C VAL A 3 14.24 7.78 6.86
N LEU A 4 13.62 6.60 6.76
CA LEU A 4 14.07 5.39 7.44
C LEU A 4 14.45 4.35 6.39
N MET A 5 15.61 3.71 6.58
CA MET A 5 16.17 2.75 5.62
C MET A 5 16.79 1.57 6.37
N GLY A 6 16.45 0.34 5.99
CA GLY A 6 17.17 -0.86 6.42
C GLY A 6 17.03 -1.13 7.91
N HIS A 7 15.80 -1.21 8.40
CA HIS A 7 15.50 -1.28 9.82
C HIS A 7 14.65 -2.51 10.15
N GLY A 8 14.80 -2.97 11.38
CA GLY A 8 14.11 -4.14 11.92
C GLY A 8 13.67 -3.80 13.33
N GLU A 9 12.74 -2.85 13.42
CA GLU A 9 12.01 -2.58 14.65
C GLU A 9 10.74 -3.45 14.72
N GLU A 10 10.04 -3.41 15.85
CA GLU A 10 8.77 -4.12 16.03
C GLU A 10 7.62 -3.23 15.52
N ASN A 11 7.71 -1.91 15.72
CA ASN A 11 6.68 -0.95 15.30
C ASN A 11 7.26 0.43 14.92
N THR A 12 6.77 1.01 13.83
CA THR A 12 6.95 2.44 13.50
C THR A 12 5.65 3.22 13.74
N ASP A 13 5.68 4.24 14.60
CA ASP A 13 4.59 5.22 14.77
C ASP A 13 5.12 6.64 14.56
N VAL A 14 4.78 7.25 13.42
CA VAL A 14 5.22 8.62 13.09
C VAL A 14 4.17 9.42 12.32
N SER A 15 4.04 10.72 12.62
CA SER A 15 3.05 11.55 11.93
C SER A 15 3.41 11.91 10.47
N ASN A 16 4.69 11.93 10.10
CA ASN A 16 5.14 12.35 8.77
C ASN A 16 6.44 11.64 8.33
N MET A 17 6.30 10.68 7.42
CA MET A 17 7.39 9.96 6.79
C MET A 17 7.57 10.42 5.33
N ALA A 18 8.79 10.77 4.95
CA ALA A 18 9.10 11.06 3.55
C ALA A 18 9.32 9.76 2.79
N VAL A 19 10.17 8.89 3.32
CA VAL A 19 10.53 7.63 2.68
C VAL A 19 10.76 6.59 3.77
N LEU A 20 10.12 5.44 3.64
CA LEU A 20 10.41 4.24 4.42
C LEU A 20 10.85 3.16 3.43
N MET A 21 12.03 2.57 3.64
CA MET A 21 12.60 1.54 2.76
C MET A 21 13.23 0.37 3.49
N GLY A 22 13.04 -0.84 2.99
CA GLY A 22 13.81 -2.03 3.38
C GLY A 22 13.59 -2.41 4.84
N HIS A 23 12.33 -2.58 5.21
CA HIS A 23 11.91 -2.75 6.60
C HIS A 23 11.38 -4.17 6.85
N GLY A 24 11.73 -4.75 8.01
CA GLY A 24 11.05 -5.91 8.59
C GLY A 24 10.43 -5.51 9.93
N GLU A 25 9.19 -5.01 9.92
CA GLU A 25 8.44 -4.58 11.13
C GLU A 25 7.29 -5.56 11.36
N GLU A 26 6.73 -5.55 12.56
CA GLU A 26 5.43 -6.18 12.77
C GLU A 26 4.33 -5.20 12.32
N ASN A 27 4.42 -3.91 12.70
CA ASN A 27 3.43 -2.90 12.29
C ASN A 27 3.99 -1.50 11.98
N THR A 28 3.46 -0.86 10.94
CA THR A 28 3.66 0.56 10.63
C THR A 28 2.35 1.35 10.79
N ASP A 29 2.34 2.41 11.61
CA ASP A 29 1.27 3.43 11.71
C ASP A 29 1.83 4.81 11.33
N VAL A 30 1.38 5.35 10.20
CA VAL A 30 1.84 6.66 9.72
C VAL A 30 0.71 7.52 9.18
N SER A 31 0.56 8.73 9.72
CA SER A 31 -0.49 9.64 9.24
C SER A 31 -0.24 10.15 7.80
N ASN A 32 1.01 10.44 7.43
CA ASN A 32 1.37 10.87 6.08
C ASN A 32 2.68 10.22 5.63
N MET A 33 2.60 9.40 4.59
CA MET A 33 3.74 8.74 3.98
C MET A 33 3.85 9.13 2.52
N ALA A 34 4.98 9.71 2.12
CA ALA A 34 5.17 10.02 0.69
C ALA A 34 5.56 8.77 -0.11
N VAL A 35 6.48 7.94 0.39
CA VAL A 35 6.91 6.73 -0.32
C VAL A 35 7.20 5.61 0.66
N LEU A 36 6.63 4.42 0.41
CA LEU A 36 7.00 3.15 1.04
C LEU A 36 7.56 2.20 -0.03
N MET A 37 8.75 1.63 0.19
CA MET A 37 9.32 0.63 -0.72
C MET A 37 10.00 -0.57 -0.03
N GLY A 38 9.71 -1.79 -0.51
CA GLY A 38 10.48 -2.99 -0.18
C GLY A 38 10.28 -3.46 1.25
N HIS A 39 9.27 -4.30 1.44
CA HIS A 39 8.77 -4.67 2.76
C HIS A 39 8.73 -6.18 3.05
N GLY A 40 8.87 -6.53 4.32
CA GLY A 40 8.25 -7.68 4.97
C GLY A 40 7.58 -7.22 6.27
N GLU A 41 6.29 -6.85 6.25
CA GLU A 41 5.54 -6.45 7.45
C GLU A 41 4.35 -7.38 7.70
N GLU A 42 3.81 -7.38 8.91
CA GLU A 42 2.53 -8.03 9.17
C GLU A 42 1.39 -7.06 8.82
N ASN A 43 1.46 -5.80 9.29
CA ASN A 43 0.42 -4.79 9.02
C ASN A 43 0.92 -3.35 8.81
N THR A 44 0.48 -2.71 7.72
CA THR A 44 0.61 -1.24 7.53
C THR A 44 -0.75 -0.53 7.67
N ASP A 45 -0.83 0.51 8.51
CA ASP A 45 -1.93 1.50 8.56
C ASP A 45 -1.41 2.90 8.19
N VAL A 46 -1.92 3.47 7.10
CA VAL A 46 -1.56 4.82 6.66
C VAL A 46 -2.76 5.67 6.25
N SER A 47 -2.89 6.85 6.84
CA SER A 47 -4.00 7.75 6.46
C SER A 47 -3.83 8.36 5.07
N ASN A 48 -2.61 8.75 4.69
CA ASN A 48 -2.32 9.32 3.37
C ASN A 48 -1.00 8.76 2.83
N MET A 49 -1.07 7.99 1.75
CA MET A 49 0.08 7.45 1.05
C MET A 49 0.15 7.95 -0.39
N ALA A 50 1.27 8.55 -0.78
CA ALA A 50 1.43 8.97 -2.18
C ALA A 50 1.84 7.79 -3.08
N VAL A 51 2.81 6.97 -2.66
CA VAL A 51 3.29 5.83 -3.46
C VAL A 51 3.63 4.65 -2.57
N LEU A 52 3.05 3.49 -2.90
CA LEU A 52 3.43 2.17 -2.39
C LEU A 52 4.04 1.32 -3.51
N MET A 53 5.24 0.78 -3.29
CA MET A 53 5.93 -0.11 -4.25
C MET A 53 6.62 -1.29 -3.59
N GLY A 54 6.38 -2.50 -4.07
CA GLY A 54 7.11 -3.71 -3.69
C GLY A 54 6.82 -4.17 -2.27
N HIS A 55 5.72 -4.90 -2.10
CA HIS A 55 5.24 -5.40 -0.82
C HIS A 55 5.39 -6.92 -0.64
N GLY A 56 5.74 -7.34 0.57
CA GLY A 56 5.34 -8.62 1.16
C GLY A 56 4.68 -8.33 2.50
N GLU A 57 3.37 -8.06 2.52
CA GLU A 57 2.61 -7.84 3.77
C GLU A 57 1.51 -8.87 3.93
N GLU A 58 1.10 -9.10 5.17
CA GLU A 58 -0.15 -9.80 5.40
C GLU A 58 -1.32 -8.86 5.13
N ASN A 59 -1.30 -7.63 5.69
CA ASN A 59 -2.38 -6.66 5.50
C ASN A 59 -1.94 -5.19 5.36
N THR A 60 -2.42 -4.50 4.33
CA THR A 60 -2.35 -3.02 4.21
C THR A 60 -3.73 -2.37 4.36
N ASP A 61 -3.86 -1.37 5.23
CA ASP A 61 -5.02 -0.45 5.30
C ASP A 61 -4.57 1.00 4.97
N VAL A 62 -5.14 1.58 3.91
CA VAL A 62 -4.87 2.97 3.54
C VAL A 62 -6.13 3.76 3.23
N SER A 63 -6.31 4.88 3.93
CA SER A 63 -7.46 5.78 3.68
C SER A 63 -7.37 6.49 2.31
N ASN A 64 -6.19 7.00 1.94
CA ASN A 64 -5.98 7.66 0.64
C ASN A 64 -4.64 7.24 0.03
N MET A 65 -4.71 6.57 -1.12
CA MET A 65 -3.53 6.15 -1.87
C MET A 65 -3.52 6.76 -3.27
N ALA A 66 -2.44 7.45 -3.65
CA ALA A 66 -2.35 7.96 -5.02
C ALA A 66 -1.92 6.86 -6.01
N VAL A 67 -0.90 6.06 -5.66
CA VAL A 67 -0.38 5.03 -6.57
C VAL A 67 0.02 3.77 -5.80
N LEU A 68 -0.51 2.63 -6.23
CA LEU A 68 -0.07 1.29 -5.83
C LEU A 68 0.58 0.57 -7.02
N MET A 69 1.81 0.07 -6.84
CA MET A 69 2.55 -0.67 -7.89
C MET A 69 3.30 -1.91 -7.36
N GLY A 70 2.77 -3.11 -7.64
CA GLY A 70 3.35 -4.47 -7.43
C GLY A 70 3.94 -4.82 -6.05
N HIS A 71 4.06 -6.07 -5.57
CA HIS A 71 3.30 -7.31 -5.79
C HIS A 71 3.59 -8.21 -4.56
N GLY A 72 2.55 -8.69 -3.87
CA GLY A 72 2.62 -9.81 -2.93
C GLY A 72 2.07 -9.55 -1.52
N GLU A 73 0.89 -8.96 -1.38
CA GLU A 73 0.19 -8.94 -0.08
C GLU A 73 -0.88 -10.05 -0.03
N GLU A 74 -1.27 -10.46 1.18
CA GLU A 74 -2.45 -11.31 1.33
C GLU A 74 -3.71 -10.46 1.15
N ASN A 75 -3.79 -9.30 1.81
CA ASN A 75 -4.93 -8.39 1.71
C ASN A 75 -4.55 -6.90 1.68
N THR A 76 -5.12 -6.13 0.75
CA THR A 76 -5.14 -4.65 0.77
C THR A 76 -6.55 -4.11 0.88
N ASP A 77 -6.80 -3.19 1.82
CA ASP A 77 -8.00 -2.35 1.90
C ASP A 77 -7.65 -0.88 1.66
N VAL A 78 -8.27 -0.26 0.64
CA VAL A 78 -8.10 1.17 0.36
C VAL A 78 -9.42 1.89 0.15
N SER A 79 -9.64 2.94 0.94
CA SER A 79 -10.85 3.78 0.78
C SER A 79 -10.84 4.59 -0.52
N ASN A 80 -9.72 5.22 -0.88
CA ASN A 80 -9.60 5.98 -2.13
C ASN A 80 -8.25 5.71 -2.81
N MET A 81 -8.29 5.17 -4.03
CA MET A 81 -7.11 4.91 -4.84
C MET A 81 -7.16 5.64 -6.17
N ALA A 82 -6.12 6.40 -6.52
CA ALA A 82 -6.08 7.04 -7.84
C ALA A 82 -5.64 6.05 -8.94
N VAL A 83 -4.57 5.28 -8.70
CA VAL A 83 -4.02 4.37 -9.71
C VAL A 83 -3.54 3.06 -9.07
N LEU A 84 -4.02 1.93 -9.61
CA LEU A 84 -3.51 0.59 -9.34
C LEU A 84 -2.86 0.01 -10.59
N MET A 85 -1.59 -0.42 -10.48
CA MET A 85 -0.87 -1.09 -11.58
C MET A 85 -0.10 -2.34 -11.13
N GLY A 86 -0.15 -3.41 -11.93
CA GLY A 86 0.84 -4.50 -11.84
C GLY A 86 0.84 -5.25 -10.52
N HIS A 87 -0.33 -5.56 -9.97
CA HIS A 87 -0.47 -6.17 -8.65
C HIS A 87 -0.84 -7.66 -8.74
N GLY A 88 -0.52 -8.43 -7.70
CA GLY A 88 -0.98 -9.81 -7.52
C GLY A 88 -0.92 -10.18 -6.05
N GLU A 89 -1.82 -9.54 -5.33
CA GLU A 89 -2.35 -9.98 -4.06
C GLU A 89 -3.21 -11.23 -4.21
N GLU A 90 -3.54 -11.85 -3.07
CA GLU A 90 -4.72 -12.72 -3.01
C GLU A 90 -6.01 -11.89 -3.06
N ASN A 91 -6.13 -10.82 -2.26
CA ASN A 91 -7.31 -9.97 -2.23
C ASN A 91 -7.01 -8.45 -2.13
N THR A 92 -7.54 -7.66 -3.06
CA THR A 92 -7.66 -6.20 -2.91
C THR A 92 -9.13 -5.79 -2.77
N ASP A 93 -9.48 -4.97 -1.77
CA ASP A 93 -10.75 -4.22 -1.68
C ASP A 93 -10.49 -2.72 -1.83
N VAL A 94 -11.15 -2.07 -2.78
CA VAL A 94 -11.10 -0.61 -2.93
C VAL A 94 -12.49 0.00 -3.01
N SER A 95 -12.77 0.98 -2.15
CA SER A 95 -14.05 1.70 -2.18
C SER A 95 -14.17 2.61 -3.41
N ASN A 96 -13.15 3.41 -3.73
CA ASN A 96 -13.13 4.28 -4.91
C ASN A 96 -11.81 4.17 -5.66
N MET A 97 -11.84 3.84 -6.94
CA MET A 97 -10.67 3.77 -7.79
C MET A 97 -10.83 4.56 -9.08
N ALA A 98 -9.83 5.38 -9.41
CA ALA A 98 -9.87 6.14 -10.67
C ALA A 98 -9.34 5.33 -11.86
N VAL A 99 -8.23 4.60 -11.71
CA VAL A 99 -7.60 3.85 -12.80
C VAL A 99 -7.07 2.51 -12.33
N LEU A 100 -7.45 1.45 -13.04
CA LEU A 100 -6.91 0.09 -12.88
C LEU A 100 -6.22 -0.35 -14.18
N MET A 101 -4.94 -0.72 -14.12
CA MET A 101 -4.16 -1.22 -15.27
C MET A 101 -3.33 -2.46 -14.98
N GLY A 102 -3.44 -3.49 -15.83
CA GLY A 102 -2.49 -4.62 -15.89
C GLY A 102 -2.37 -5.37 -14.56
N HIS A 103 -3.40 -6.12 -14.20
CA HIS A 103 -3.58 -6.74 -12.90
C HIS A 103 -3.60 -8.28 -12.99
N GLY A 104 -2.89 -8.98 -12.10
CA GLY A 104 -2.82 -10.44 -11.94
C GLY A 104 -3.31 -11.02 -10.59
N GLU A 105 -4.15 -10.32 -9.82
CA GLU A 105 -4.75 -10.82 -8.58
C GLU A 105 -5.64 -12.03 -8.81
N GLU A 106 -5.74 -12.84 -7.75
CA GLU A 106 -6.78 -13.85 -7.66
C GLU A 106 -8.16 -13.18 -7.45
N ASN A 107 -8.22 -12.10 -6.66
CA ASN A 107 -9.46 -11.40 -6.35
C ASN A 107 -9.27 -9.87 -6.15
N THR A 108 -9.98 -9.07 -6.95
CA THR A 108 -10.05 -7.59 -6.77
C THR A 108 -11.52 -7.19 -6.68
N ASP A 109 -11.95 -6.60 -5.56
CA ASP A 109 -13.25 -5.95 -5.42
C ASP A 109 -13.08 -4.43 -5.48
N VAL A 110 -13.86 -3.77 -6.33
CA VAL A 110 -13.87 -2.31 -6.41
C VAL A 110 -15.29 -1.80 -6.50
N SER A 111 -15.72 -1.08 -5.46
CA SER A 111 -17.08 -0.56 -5.35
C SER A 111 -17.38 0.52 -6.39
N ASN A 112 -16.41 1.40 -6.69
CA ASN A 112 -16.60 2.50 -7.63
C ASN A 112 -15.36 2.71 -8.52
N MET A 113 -15.48 2.38 -9.81
CA MET A 113 -14.39 2.44 -10.79
C MET A 113 -14.65 3.50 -11.86
N ALA A 114 -13.71 4.42 -12.06
CA ALA A 114 -13.81 5.40 -13.15
C ALA A 114 -13.27 4.86 -14.49
N VAL A 115 -12.10 4.20 -14.51
CA VAL A 115 -11.46 3.69 -15.71
C VAL A 115 -10.84 2.31 -15.46
N TYR A 116 -11.24 1.33 -16.26
CA TYR A 116 -10.72 -0.04 -16.21
C TYR A 116 -10.01 -0.37 -17.52
N SER A 117 -8.71 -0.69 -17.46
CA SER A 117 -7.94 -1.22 -18.58
C SER A 117 -7.28 -2.53 -18.17
N ARG A 118 -7.59 -3.61 -18.88
CA ARG A 118 -6.98 -4.91 -18.66
C ARG A 118 -5.60 -4.99 -19.32
#